data_AF-A0A254SAS7-F1
#
_entry.id   AF-A0A254SAS7-F1
#
_cell.length_a   1.000
_cell.length_b   1.000
_cell.length_c   1.000
_cell.angle_alpha   90.00
_cell.angle_beta   90.00
_cell.angle_gamma   90.00
#
_symmetry.space_group_name_H-M   'P 1'
#
loop_
_entity.id
_entity.type
_entity.pdbx_description
1 polymer ?
#
loop_
_entity_poly.entity_id
_entity_poly.type
_entity_poly.pdbx_seq_one_letter_code
_entity_poly.pdbx_strand_id
1 'polypeptide(L)'
;MRFVLFGIMSIAMALGACSQSVSSTEDDDPASLNGPKKNKVSSSSRINEKSSSSRSTDKSDEEDCSGESGEPWDGTTAKDFACGTGTKLSPYIILTAEQLARLSFLVNASEKAYSGKYFKLGADILLNKGKVIDSKGALVADSTKLHKWTPIGNSSVSFDGNFDGDGHTISGMFINTTSTHNGLFGNSQGTVQNLTVDNSWVYGGKYTAGVVGANVGMVLKITNQASVSGKDECIGGVIGSSGQKNYSDNSVIKNAVNKGIIIGEKNVGGVAGCATYVTVDGAENLAPIEGYGYVGGVFGGIGSSSKNDVKNLKNSGDITGKHFVGGVAGHCGGLTTVYSNNQPSSYSCWKSESWPCGSVQIAYNEGAVTGIRYVGGIIGEVCHGFISSLSNKGDVVGEGGTGGIVSSMSYTKTTAVYNIGNVYGRNYVGGIIGYNQEGVTNSAYSTGKVDGDSLVGLMIGYNYNTTMADYYYLERGKQEPFGLNNGGGVATPKTEDEMKSKDFAKLLGDEFVYNSGLNDGYPVLSWEKE
;
A
#
# COMPACT_ATOMS: atom_id res chain seq x y z
N MET A 1 39.92 8.81 44.52
CA MET A 1 39.35 7.77 45.40
C MET A 1 38.98 6.58 44.51
N ARG A 2 39.75 5.47 44.63
CA ARG A 2 39.55 4.06 44.19
C ARG A 2 38.59 3.77 43.02
N PHE A 3 39.05 3.39 41.81
CA PHE A 3 39.42 2.04 41.34
C PHE A 3 38.42 0.93 41.70
N VAL A 4 37.88 0.21 40.69
CA VAL A 4 37.99 -1.25 40.49
C VAL A 4 37.44 -1.66 39.09
N LEU A 5 38.32 -2.30 38.32
CA LEU A 5 38.11 -3.14 37.13
C LEU A 5 37.37 -4.45 37.50
N PHE A 6 36.76 -5.13 36.53
CA PHE A 6 36.69 -6.60 36.28
C PHE A 6 35.39 -6.88 35.50
N GLY A 7 35.32 -7.73 34.47
CA GLY A 7 36.27 -8.63 33.88
C GLY A 7 35.61 -9.33 32.68
N ILE A 8 36.44 -9.62 31.68
CA ILE A 8 36.16 -10.46 30.52
C ILE A 8 36.02 -11.91 31.01
N MET A 9 35.04 -12.67 30.51
CA MET A 9 35.11 -14.13 30.57
C MET A 9 34.57 -14.74 29.26
N SER A 10 35.52 -15.23 28.48
CA SER A 10 35.34 -16.14 27.35
C SER A 10 34.95 -17.53 27.86
N ILE A 11 34.03 -18.21 27.18
CA ILE A 11 33.94 -19.68 27.20
C ILE A 11 33.89 -20.17 25.75
N ALA A 12 34.83 -21.06 25.44
CA ALA A 12 35.00 -21.73 24.17
C ALA A 12 34.38 -23.14 24.19
N MET A 13 33.94 -23.55 23.01
CA MET A 13 33.88 -24.90 22.42
C MET A 13 33.26 -26.09 23.19
N ALA A 14 32.32 -26.75 22.51
CA ALA A 14 32.34 -28.21 22.37
C ALA A 14 31.85 -28.60 20.97
N LEU A 15 32.80 -29.01 20.12
CA LEU A 15 32.59 -29.84 18.93
C LEU A 15 32.36 -31.29 19.39
N GLY A 16 31.38 -31.96 18.78
CA GLY A 16 31.20 -33.40 18.85
C GLY A 16 30.87 -33.94 17.46
N ALA A 17 31.86 -34.52 16.81
CA ALA A 17 31.75 -35.29 15.58
C ALA A 17 31.99 -36.79 15.87
N CYS A 18 31.72 -37.62 14.85
CA CYS A 18 31.83 -39.08 14.71
C CYS A 18 30.53 -39.87 15.02
N SER A 19 30.12 -40.85 14.21
CA SER A 19 30.67 -41.41 12.97
C SER A 19 29.64 -42.34 12.30
N GLN A 20 29.86 -42.57 11.01
CA GLN A 20 29.14 -43.44 10.09
C GLN A 20 29.14 -44.93 10.47
N SER A 21 28.18 -45.68 9.91
CA SER A 21 28.47 -46.92 9.19
C SER A 21 27.44 -47.20 8.07
N VAL A 22 28.00 -47.47 6.89
CA VAL A 22 27.48 -47.90 5.56
C VAL A 22 26.79 -49.28 5.68
N SER A 23 25.80 -49.72 4.88
CA SER A 23 25.75 -50.06 3.44
C SER A 23 24.27 -50.41 3.08
N SER A 24 23.77 -50.59 1.86
CA SER A 24 24.27 -50.83 0.50
C SER A 24 23.03 -50.86 -0.43
N THR A 25 23.15 -50.31 -1.66
CA THR A 25 22.69 -50.80 -2.99
C THR A 25 21.25 -51.40 -3.13
N GLU A 26 20.44 -51.21 -4.17
CA GLU A 26 20.67 -51.25 -5.63
C GLU A 26 19.56 -50.52 -6.42
N ASP A 27 19.88 -50.22 -7.68
CA ASP A 27 19.08 -49.62 -8.75
C ASP A 27 17.81 -50.40 -9.15
N ASP A 28 16.81 -49.70 -9.73
CA ASP A 28 16.33 -49.93 -11.12
C ASP A 28 15.00 -49.20 -11.40
N ASP A 29 15.04 -48.32 -12.41
CA ASP A 29 13.93 -47.91 -13.29
C ASP A 29 13.45 -49.15 -14.11
N PRO A 30 12.24 -49.24 -14.73
CA PRO A 30 11.78 -48.25 -15.71
C PRO A 30 10.25 -48.14 -15.99
N ALA A 31 9.94 -47.29 -16.97
CA ALA A 31 8.65 -47.04 -17.62
C ALA A 31 8.14 -48.16 -18.57
N SER A 32 6.83 -48.14 -18.86
CA SER A 32 6.24 -48.01 -20.23
C SER A 32 4.95 -48.82 -20.50
N LEU A 33 4.24 -48.33 -21.53
CA LEU A 33 2.87 -48.58 -22.00
C LEU A 33 2.66 -49.91 -22.76
N ASN A 34 1.42 -50.42 -22.81
CA ASN A 34 0.67 -50.81 -24.05
C ASN A 34 -0.70 -51.49 -23.76
N GLY A 35 -1.76 -51.10 -24.51
CA GLY A 35 -3.11 -51.74 -24.53
C GLY A 35 -3.21 -52.95 -25.48
N PRO A 36 -4.32 -53.26 -26.21
CA PRO A 36 -5.77 -52.94 -26.07
C PRO A 36 -6.71 -54.17 -26.34
N LYS A 37 -8.05 -53.95 -26.49
CA LYS A 37 -9.15 -54.79 -27.09
C LYS A 37 -9.87 -55.81 -26.19
N LYS A 38 -11.16 -56.18 -26.33
CA LYS A 38 -12.44 -55.72 -26.95
C LYS A 38 -13.53 -56.77 -26.58
N ASN A 39 -14.81 -56.33 -26.49
CA ASN A 39 -16.08 -57.07 -26.79
C ASN A 39 -16.51 -58.23 -25.83
N LYS A 40 -17.79 -58.56 -25.57
CA LYS A 40 -19.12 -58.17 -26.07
C LYS A 40 -20.22 -58.74 -25.12
N VAL A 41 -21.29 -57.98 -24.90
CA VAL A 41 -22.75 -58.31 -24.97
C VAL A 41 -23.33 -59.51 -24.19
N SER A 42 -24.35 -59.24 -23.36
CA SER A 42 -25.70 -59.85 -23.48
C SER A 42 -26.77 -59.00 -22.78
N SER A 43 -28.03 -59.24 -23.16
CA SER A 43 -29.16 -58.31 -23.18
C SER A 43 -30.36 -58.77 -22.33
N SER A 44 -31.36 -57.87 -22.24
CA SER A 44 -32.79 -58.05 -21.87
C SER A 44 -33.13 -57.75 -20.41
N SER A 45 -34.26 -57.12 -20.04
CA SER A 45 -35.54 -56.89 -20.72
C SER A 45 -36.30 -55.69 -20.09
N ARG A 46 -37.31 -55.19 -20.81
CA ARG A 46 -38.18 -54.02 -20.55
C ARG A 46 -39.26 -54.28 -19.49
N ILE A 47 -39.67 -53.24 -18.75
CA ILE A 47 -41.09 -52.95 -18.41
C ILE A 47 -41.34 -51.43 -18.52
N ASN A 48 -42.46 -51.07 -19.16
CA ASN A 48 -42.96 -49.72 -19.44
C ASN A 48 -43.89 -49.17 -18.33
N GLU A 49 -43.77 -47.86 -18.10
CA GLU A 49 -44.78 -46.81 -17.88
C GLU A 49 -46.06 -47.04 -17.03
N LYS A 50 -46.31 -46.12 -16.08
CA LYS A 50 -47.32 -45.07 -16.26
C LYS A 50 -47.28 -43.94 -15.21
N SER A 51 -47.51 -42.74 -15.74
CA SER A 51 -47.61 -41.40 -15.18
C SER A 51 -48.46 -41.22 -13.91
N SER A 52 -48.07 -40.24 -13.08
CA SER A 52 -49.00 -39.17 -12.70
C SER A 52 -48.23 -37.84 -12.49
N SER A 53 -48.77 -36.79 -13.10
CA SER A 53 -48.22 -35.45 -13.17
C SER A 53 -48.45 -34.68 -11.87
N SER A 54 -47.43 -34.01 -11.37
CA SER A 54 -47.61 -32.71 -10.72
C SER A 54 -46.59 -31.74 -11.28
N ARG A 55 -47.09 -30.74 -12.00
CA ARG A 55 -46.36 -29.50 -12.32
C ARG A 55 -46.09 -28.82 -10.98
N SER A 56 -44.86 -28.91 -10.47
CA SER A 56 -44.34 -27.87 -9.58
C SER A 56 -43.68 -26.84 -10.49
N THR A 57 -44.35 -25.70 -10.60
CA THR A 57 -43.80 -24.48 -11.18
C THR A 57 -42.42 -24.20 -10.60
N ASP A 58 -41.43 -24.17 -11.48
CA ASP A 58 -40.18 -23.44 -11.28
C ASP A 58 -40.56 -21.98 -11.01
N LYS A 59 -40.58 -21.61 -9.73
CA LYS A 59 -40.51 -20.22 -9.30
C LYS A 59 -39.16 -20.07 -8.61
N SER A 60 -38.23 -19.49 -9.34
CA SER A 60 -37.12 -18.76 -8.76
C SER A 60 -37.72 -17.61 -7.95
N ASP A 61 -37.99 -17.87 -6.67
CA ASP A 61 -38.26 -16.82 -5.69
C ASP A 61 -36.93 -16.10 -5.42
N GLU A 62 -36.49 -15.27 -6.39
CA GLU A 62 -35.71 -14.09 -6.05
C GLU A 62 -36.68 -13.18 -5.27
N GLU A 63 -36.79 -13.40 -3.95
CA GLU A 63 -37.30 -12.35 -3.08
C GLU A 63 -36.43 -11.12 -3.34
N ASP A 64 -37.03 -10.11 -3.95
CA ASP A 64 -36.39 -8.86 -4.27
C ASP A 64 -36.12 -8.12 -2.96
N CYS A 65 -34.95 -8.39 -2.36
CA CYS A 65 -34.52 -7.80 -1.10
C CYS A 65 -34.02 -6.38 -1.34
N SER A 66 -34.89 -5.53 -1.86
CA SER A 66 -34.65 -4.09 -1.95
C SER A 66 -35.15 -3.42 -0.67
N GLY A 67 -34.37 -2.46 -0.17
CA GLY A 67 -34.72 -1.70 1.03
C GLY A 67 -34.09 -0.31 1.01
N GLU A 68 -34.71 0.61 1.72
CA GLU A 68 -34.16 1.96 1.94
C GLU A 68 -33.12 1.93 3.07
N SER A 69 -32.31 2.98 3.18
CA SER A 69 -31.38 3.14 4.29
C SER A 69 -32.14 3.08 5.61
N GLY A 70 -31.71 2.20 6.53
CA GLY A 70 -32.32 2.06 7.85
C GLY A 70 -32.13 3.32 8.72
N GLU A 71 -32.93 3.41 9.78
CA GLU A 71 -32.72 4.40 10.85
C GLU A 71 -31.27 4.33 11.38
N PRO A 72 -30.75 5.44 11.96
CA PRO A 72 -29.43 5.42 12.58
C PRO A 72 -29.33 4.30 13.62
N TRP A 73 -28.19 3.60 13.61
CA TRP A 73 -27.94 2.48 14.52
C TRP A 73 -28.22 2.83 15.97
N ASP A 74 -28.97 1.97 16.66
CA ASP A 74 -29.28 2.10 18.08
C ASP A 74 -28.27 1.39 19.01
N GLY A 75 -27.24 0.77 18.43
CA GLY A 75 -26.25 -0.02 19.15
C GLY A 75 -26.60 -1.50 19.32
N THR A 76 -27.72 -1.97 18.77
CA THR A 76 -28.17 -3.37 18.87
C THR A 76 -27.75 -4.22 17.68
N THR A 77 -28.02 -5.52 17.77
CA THR A 77 -27.68 -6.51 16.74
C THR A 77 -28.95 -7.20 16.24
N ALA A 78 -29.08 -7.33 14.93
CA ALA A 78 -30.23 -8.01 14.31
C ALA A 78 -30.19 -9.53 14.56
N LYS A 79 -31.38 -10.14 14.57
CA LYS A 79 -31.52 -11.60 14.68
C LYS A 79 -31.16 -12.35 13.40
N ASP A 80 -31.44 -11.75 12.25
CA ASP A 80 -31.23 -12.33 10.92
C ASP A 80 -30.75 -11.26 9.95
N PHE A 81 -30.15 -11.68 8.85
CA PHE A 81 -29.92 -10.81 7.69
C PHE A 81 -31.25 -10.58 6.96
N ALA A 82 -31.31 -9.59 6.07
CA ALA A 82 -32.56 -9.27 5.37
C ALA A 82 -33.08 -10.48 4.58
N CYS A 83 -32.17 -11.15 3.87
CA CYS A 83 -32.44 -12.40 3.15
C CYS A 83 -31.12 -13.05 2.70
N GLY A 84 -31.23 -14.11 1.89
CA GLY A 84 -30.12 -14.79 1.26
C GLY A 84 -29.56 -15.95 2.06
N THR A 85 -28.72 -16.77 1.42
CA THR A 85 -28.16 -18.01 1.99
C THR A 85 -26.64 -17.97 2.16
N GLY A 86 -26.04 -16.81 1.88
CA GLY A 86 -24.59 -16.59 1.95
C GLY A 86 -23.80 -17.29 0.84
N THR A 87 -24.47 -17.70 -0.24
CA THR A 87 -23.80 -18.24 -1.44
C THR A 87 -23.47 -17.11 -2.41
N LYS A 88 -22.60 -17.35 -3.40
CA LYS A 88 -22.25 -16.33 -4.41
C LYS A 88 -23.47 -15.82 -5.19
N LEU A 89 -24.44 -16.69 -5.47
CA LEU A 89 -25.67 -16.35 -6.21
C LEU A 89 -26.78 -15.80 -5.30
N SER A 90 -26.70 -16.07 -4.00
CA SER A 90 -27.67 -15.64 -3.00
C SER A 90 -26.90 -15.17 -1.75
N PRO A 91 -26.21 -14.00 -1.83
CA PRO A 91 -25.46 -13.45 -0.71
C PRO A 91 -26.41 -13.05 0.42
N TYR A 92 -25.90 -13.02 1.64
CA TYR A 92 -26.65 -12.40 2.74
C TYR A 92 -26.78 -10.90 2.49
N ILE A 93 -28.01 -10.40 2.41
CA ILE A 93 -28.29 -8.99 2.17
C ILE A 93 -28.33 -8.21 3.49
N ILE A 94 -27.64 -7.07 3.52
CA ILE A 94 -27.55 -6.15 4.65
C ILE A 94 -28.18 -4.82 4.23
N LEU A 95 -29.30 -4.45 4.88
CA LEU A 95 -30.05 -3.22 4.67
C LEU A 95 -29.92 -2.25 5.85
N THR A 96 -29.62 -2.75 7.06
CA THR A 96 -29.58 -1.93 8.29
C THR A 96 -28.27 -2.07 9.07
N ALA A 97 -28.02 -1.11 9.96
CA ALA A 97 -26.84 -1.11 10.82
C ALA A 97 -26.82 -2.28 11.81
N GLU A 98 -27.98 -2.71 12.31
CA GLU A 98 -28.10 -3.86 13.22
C GLU A 98 -27.73 -5.17 12.51
N GLN A 99 -28.02 -5.28 11.21
CA GLN A 99 -27.61 -6.42 10.37
C GLN A 99 -26.11 -6.39 10.06
N LEU A 100 -25.52 -5.20 9.87
CA LEU A 100 -24.07 -5.07 9.77
C LEU A 100 -23.39 -5.42 11.10
N ALA A 101 -23.95 -4.97 12.24
CA ALA A 101 -23.49 -5.32 13.57
C ALA A 101 -23.61 -6.82 13.84
N ARG A 102 -24.62 -7.50 13.27
CA ARG A 102 -24.73 -8.96 13.28
C ARG A 102 -23.53 -9.63 12.64
N LEU A 103 -23.09 -9.17 11.47
CA LEU A 103 -21.88 -9.70 10.84
C LEU A 103 -20.66 -9.54 11.76
N SER A 104 -20.49 -8.36 12.38
CA SER A 104 -19.43 -8.12 13.36
C SER A 104 -19.48 -9.14 14.51
N PHE A 105 -20.66 -9.35 15.11
CA PHE A 105 -20.85 -10.30 16.19
C PHE A 105 -20.49 -11.73 15.80
N LEU A 106 -21.01 -12.22 14.67
CA LEU A 106 -20.80 -13.61 14.21
C LEU A 106 -19.33 -13.90 13.91
N VAL A 107 -18.64 -12.96 13.24
CA VAL A 107 -17.21 -13.10 12.94
C VAL A 107 -16.39 -13.10 14.23
N ASN A 108 -16.66 -12.17 15.14
CA ASN A 108 -15.92 -12.08 16.39
C ASN A 108 -16.16 -13.28 17.33
N ALA A 109 -17.30 -13.96 17.20
CA ALA A 109 -17.59 -15.23 17.89
C ALA A 109 -16.90 -16.46 17.25
N SER A 110 -16.12 -16.29 16.17
CA SER A 110 -15.47 -17.38 15.41
C SER A 110 -16.46 -18.41 14.86
N GLU A 111 -17.64 -17.98 14.44
CA GLU A 111 -18.66 -18.88 13.90
C GLU A 111 -18.27 -19.45 12.53
N LYS A 112 -17.85 -20.71 12.51
CA LYS A 112 -17.36 -21.38 11.30
C LYS A 112 -18.38 -21.50 10.16
N ALA A 113 -19.68 -21.42 10.47
CA ALA A 113 -20.74 -21.51 9.46
C ALA A 113 -20.72 -20.34 8.46
N TYR A 114 -20.09 -19.21 8.83
CA TYR A 114 -20.01 -18.00 8.03
C TYR A 114 -18.68 -17.85 7.26
N SER A 115 -17.76 -18.81 7.44
CA SER A 115 -16.49 -18.84 6.72
C SER A 115 -16.72 -18.99 5.21
N GLY A 116 -16.07 -18.14 4.42
CA GLY A 116 -16.17 -18.13 2.96
C GLY A 116 -17.54 -17.74 2.40
N LYS A 117 -18.48 -17.26 3.23
CA LYS A 117 -19.81 -16.81 2.79
C LYS A 117 -19.75 -15.45 2.10
N TYR A 118 -20.83 -15.11 1.41
CA TYR A 118 -20.99 -13.88 0.65
C TYR A 118 -22.00 -12.97 1.33
N PHE A 119 -21.64 -11.69 1.46
CA PHE A 119 -22.42 -10.62 2.05
C PHE A 119 -22.47 -9.47 1.06
N LYS A 120 -23.63 -8.82 0.96
CA LYS A 120 -23.83 -7.68 0.07
C LYS A 120 -24.65 -6.60 0.76
N LEU A 121 -24.24 -5.34 0.66
CA LEU A 121 -25.09 -4.22 1.04
C LEU A 121 -26.21 -4.04 0.01
N GLY A 122 -27.45 -3.91 0.48
CA GLY A 122 -28.59 -3.53 -0.36
C GLY A 122 -29.08 -2.09 -0.11
N ALA A 123 -28.43 -1.38 0.82
CA ALA A 123 -28.71 0.02 1.15
C ALA A 123 -27.47 0.68 1.79
N ASP A 124 -27.47 2.01 1.82
CA ASP A 124 -26.51 2.77 2.63
C ASP A 124 -26.78 2.54 4.12
N ILE A 125 -25.71 2.47 4.92
CA ILE A 125 -25.79 2.18 6.36
C ILE A 125 -25.35 3.39 7.18
N LEU A 126 -26.17 3.78 8.16
CA LEU A 126 -25.91 4.91 9.05
C LEU A 126 -25.64 4.42 10.48
N LEU A 127 -24.37 4.45 10.91
CA LEU A 127 -23.96 4.01 12.26
C LEU A 127 -24.18 5.08 13.33
N ASN A 128 -24.04 6.37 12.98
CA ASN A 128 -24.40 7.48 13.86
C ASN A 128 -24.92 8.64 13.02
N LYS A 129 -25.98 9.30 13.52
CA LYS A 129 -26.62 10.41 12.82
C LYS A 129 -25.84 11.72 12.92
N GLY A 130 -26.05 12.58 11.93
CA GLY A 130 -25.53 13.93 11.91
C GLY A 130 -24.06 14.00 11.53
N LYS A 131 -23.47 15.19 11.66
CA LYS A 131 -22.10 15.46 11.26
C LYS A 131 -21.14 14.98 12.35
N VAL A 132 -20.38 13.92 12.08
CA VAL A 132 -19.38 13.35 13.01
C VAL A 132 -18.07 14.12 12.91
N ILE A 133 -17.62 14.42 11.68
CA ILE A 133 -16.37 15.14 11.41
C ILE A 133 -16.61 16.46 10.67
N ASP A 134 -15.72 17.42 10.84
CA ASP A 134 -15.66 18.62 10.00
C ASP A 134 -14.79 18.43 8.75
N SER A 135 -14.66 19.48 7.93
CA SER A 135 -13.85 19.46 6.71
C SER A 135 -12.34 19.34 6.96
N LYS A 136 -11.91 19.45 8.22
CA LYS A 136 -10.52 19.25 8.66
C LYS A 136 -10.35 17.90 9.38
N GLY A 137 -11.36 17.03 9.33
CA GLY A 137 -11.33 15.70 9.94
C GLY A 137 -11.48 15.70 11.45
N ALA A 138 -11.70 16.86 12.09
CA ALA A 138 -11.86 16.93 13.53
C ALA A 138 -13.23 16.36 13.97
N LEU A 139 -13.26 15.62 15.06
CA LEU A 139 -14.50 15.15 15.69
C LEU A 139 -15.31 16.35 16.20
N VAL A 140 -16.51 16.55 15.67
CA VAL A 140 -17.42 17.65 16.07
C VAL A 140 -18.71 17.17 16.73
N ALA A 141 -19.04 15.89 16.60
CA ALA A 141 -20.16 15.30 17.32
C ALA A 141 -19.83 15.10 18.81
N ASP A 142 -20.87 15.14 19.65
CA ASP A 142 -20.78 14.82 21.07
C ASP A 142 -20.48 13.33 21.25
N SER A 143 -19.21 12.99 21.49
CA SER A 143 -18.74 11.61 21.62
C SER A 143 -19.45 10.79 22.70
N THR A 144 -20.12 11.43 23.68
CA THR A 144 -20.91 10.75 24.72
C THR A 144 -22.25 10.22 24.21
N LYS A 145 -22.69 10.70 23.04
CA LYS A 145 -23.93 10.29 22.37
C LYS A 145 -23.70 9.38 21.17
N LEU A 146 -22.45 9.11 20.79
CA LEU A 146 -22.12 8.24 19.67
C LEU A 146 -22.09 6.77 20.10
N HIS A 147 -22.72 5.92 19.32
CA HIS A 147 -22.56 4.47 19.41
C HIS A 147 -21.17 4.08 18.89
N LYS A 148 -20.41 3.35 19.71
CA LYS A 148 -19.07 2.88 19.35
C LYS A 148 -19.16 1.66 18.45
N TRP A 149 -18.49 1.70 17.31
CA TRP A 149 -18.41 0.57 16.40
C TRP A 149 -17.47 -0.51 16.94
N THR A 150 -17.91 -1.77 16.86
CA THR A 150 -17.04 -2.94 17.07
C THR A 150 -16.62 -3.49 15.71
N PRO A 151 -15.32 -3.49 15.37
CA PRO A 151 -14.84 -3.94 14.07
C PRO A 151 -15.28 -5.38 13.72
N ILE A 152 -15.52 -5.64 12.42
CA ILE A 152 -15.73 -6.99 11.91
C ILE A 152 -14.38 -7.70 11.88
N GLY A 153 -14.23 -8.73 12.72
CA GLY A 153 -12.93 -9.35 12.99
C GLY A 153 -12.09 -8.52 13.97
N ASN A 154 -11.19 -9.20 14.67
CA ASN A 154 -10.33 -8.65 15.71
C ASN A 154 -8.91 -9.23 15.61
N SER A 155 -8.04 -8.91 16.57
CA SER A 155 -6.64 -9.39 16.58
C SER A 155 -6.48 -10.91 16.61
N SER A 156 -7.51 -11.65 17.01
CA SER A 156 -7.49 -13.11 17.13
C SER A 156 -8.34 -13.81 16.07
N VAL A 157 -9.25 -13.11 15.40
CA VAL A 157 -10.21 -13.68 14.45
C VAL A 157 -10.31 -12.78 13.22
N SER A 158 -10.00 -13.32 12.05
CA SER A 158 -10.12 -12.61 10.78
C SER A 158 -11.48 -12.84 10.13
N PHE A 159 -12.00 -11.83 9.44
CA PHE A 159 -13.06 -12.02 8.45
C PHE A 159 -12.49 -12.78 7.26
N ASP A 160 -13.14 -13.88 6.87
CA ASP A 160 -12.71 -14.77 5.77
C ASP A 160 -13.80 -15.00 4.73
N GLY A 161 -14.81 -14.14 4.69
CA GLY A 161 -15.88 -14.13 3.70
C GLY A 161 -15.62 -13.18 2.52
N ASN A 162 -16.70 -12.85 1.81
CA ASN A 162 -16.71 -11.91 0.70
C ASN A 162 -17.75 -10.83 1.00
N PHE A 163 -17.32 -9.60 1.23
CA PHE A 163 -18.19 -8.46 1.51
C PHE A 163 -18.19 -7.52 0.30
N ASP A 164 -19.35 -7.38 -0.33
CA ASP A 164 -19.59 -6.46 -1.44
C ASP A 164 -20.44 -5.28 -0.97
N GLY A 165 -19.89 -4.08 -1.00
CA GLY A 165 -20.65 -2.87 -0.71
C GLY A 165 -21.64 -2.50 -1.82
N ASP A 166 -21.54 -3.11 -3.01
CA ASP A 166 -22.40 -2.83 -4.18
C ASP A 166 -22.48 -1.33 -4.56
N GLY A 167 -21.46 -0.55 -4.20
CA GLY A 167 -21.41 0.90 -4.41
C GLY A 167 -22.03 1.73 -3.29
N HIS A 168 -22.59 1.10 -2.25
CA HIS A 168 -23.18 1.78 -1.09
C HIS A 168 -22.15 2.41 -0.16
N THR A 169 -22.65 3.25 0.73
CA THR A 169 -21.87 3.97 1.75
C THR A 169 -22.20 3.48 3.16
N ILE A 170 -21.18 3.31 3.98
CA ILE A 170 -21.32 3.19 5.44
C ILE A 170 -20.84 4.49 6.08
N SER A 171 -21.69 5.14 6.87
CA SER A 171 -21.42 6.48 7.42
C SER A 171 -21.61 6.56 8.93
N GLY A 172 -20.98 7.56 9.56
CA GLY A 172 -21.13 7.81 10.99
C GLY A 172 -20.36 6.83 11.88
N MET A 173 -19.37 6.11 11.36
CA MET A 173 -18.58 5.20 12.17
C MET A 173 -17.78 5.97 13.21
N PHE A 174 -17.84 5.52 14.48
CA PHE A 174 -17.07 6.09 15.58
C PHE A 174 -16.27 5.00 16.29
N ILE A 175 -14.94 5.09 16.19
CA ILE A 175 -13.99 4.24 16.91
C ILE A 175 -13.09 5.12 17.75
N ASN A 176 -13.02 4.85 19.06
CA ASN A 176 -12.11 5.51 19.98
C ASN A 176 -11.51 4.47 20.93
N THR A 177 -10.33 3.98 20.61
CA THR A 177 -9.66 2.89 21.35
C THR A 177 -8.14 2.99 21.22
N THR A 178 -7.43 2.27 22.07
CA THR A 178 -5.99 2.03 21.94
C THR A 178 -5.67 0.57 21.55
N SER A 179 -6.71 -0.23 21.26
CA SER A 179 -6.56 -1.61 20.79
C SER A 179 -5.84 -1.67 19.44
N THR A 180 -5.41 -2.87 19.07
CA THR A 180 -4.95 -3.19 17.72
C THR A 180 -6.12 -3.58 16.81
N HIS A 181 -5.93 -3.49 15.49
CA HIS A 181 -6.88 -3.95 14.45
C HIS A 181 -8.18 -3.15 14.43
N ASN A 182 -8.10 -1.91 13.93
CA ASN A 182 -9.20 -0.95 13.95
C ASN A 182 -9.61 -0.52 12.54
N GLY A 183 -10.92 -0.43 12.34
CA GLY A 183 -11.58 -0.01 11.10
C GLY A 183 -12.99 -0.58 11.06
N LEU A 184 -13.67 -0.44 9.92
CA LEU A 184 -14.93 -1.15 9.70
C LEU A 184 -14.72 -2.66 9.90
N PHE A 185 -13.66 -3.19 9.30
CA PHE A 185 -13.09 -4.50 9.54
C PHE A 185 -11.81 -4.34 10.37
N GLY A 186 -11.70 -5.08 11.48
CA GLY A 186 -10.47 -5.05 12.28
C GLY A 186 -9.37 -5.89 11.62
N ASN A 187 -9.75 -7.08 11.13
CA ASN A 187 -8.85 -8.06 10.53
C ASN A 187 -9.57 -8.80 9.40
N SER A 188 -8.99 -8.84 8.21
CA SER A 188 -9.56 -9.52 7.04
C SER A 188 -8.53 -10.36 6.31
N GLN A 189 -8.89 -11.61 6.04
CA GLN A 189 -8.25 -12.50 5.08
C GLN A 189 -9.16 -12.83 3.87
N GLY A 190 -10.36 -12.23 3.85
CA GLY A 190 -11.37 -12.39 2.81
C GLY A 190 -11.30 -11.28 1.76
N THR A 191 -12.43 -11.00 1.13
CA THR A 191 -12.59 -9.93 0.15
C THR A 191 -13.46 -8.81 0.72
N VAL A 192 -13.01 -7.56 0.65
CA VAL A 192 -13.81 -6.36 0.93
C VAL A 192 -13.81 -5.48 -0.32
N GLN A 193 -14.97 -5.20 -0.88
CA GLN A 193 -15.06 -4.49 -2.17
C GLN A 193 -16.21 -3.50 -2.31
N ASN A 194 -16.08 -2.57 -3.27
CA ASN A 194 -17.14 -1.67 -3.76
C ASN A 194 -17.85 -0.86 -2.66
N LEU A 195 -17.09 -0.22 -1.77
CA LEU A 195 -17.63 0.43 -0.58
C LEU A 195 -17.02 1.81 -0.38
N THR A 196 -17.85 2.75 0.06
CA THR A 196 -17.40 4.04 0.62
C THR A 196 -17.61 4.06 2.13
N VAL A 197 -16.60 4.51 2.89
CA VAL A 197 -16.75 4.86 4.31
C VAL A 197 -16.69 6.38 4.44
N ASP A 198 -17.76 7.00 4.93
CA ASP A 198 -17.91 8.47 4.97
C ASP A 198 -18.28 9.01 6.36
N ASN A 199 -18.06 10.30 6.60
CA ASN A 199 -18.47 11.02 7.82
C ASN A 199 -18.17 10.23 9.10
N SER A 200 -16.95 9.71 9.18
CA SER A 200 -16.54 8.73 10.17
C SER A 200 -15.25 9.18 10.85
N TRP A 201 -15.12 8.87 12.14
CA TRP A 201 -13.97 9.24 12.95
C TRP A 201 -13.37 8.00 13.60
N VAL A 202 -12.10 7.74 13.30
CA VAL A 202 -11.36 6.59 13.79
C VAL A 202 -10.12 7.05 14.54
N TYR A 203 -10.06 6.73 15.83
CA TYR A 203 -8.86 6.81 16.64
C TYR A 203 -8.55 5.44 17.22
N GLY A 204 -7.37 4.91 16.90
CA GLY A 204 -6.96 3.54 17.23
C GLY A 204 -5.49 3.41 17.63
N GLY A 205 -5.12 2.21 18.11
CA GLY A 205 -3.73 1.79 18.33
C GLY A 205 -3.07 1.28 17.04
N LYS A 206 -2.45 0.09 17.11
CA LYS A 206 -1.80 -0.53 15.93
C LYS A 206 -2.82 -0.95 14.86
N TYR A 207 -2.42 -0.85 13.60
CA TYR A 207 -3.20 -1.29 12.45
C TYR A 207 -4.57 -0.63 12.43
N THR A 208 -4.56 0.68 12.27
CA THR A 208 -5.75 1.52 12.33
C THR A 208 -6.05 2.10 10.95
N ALA A 209 -7.28 1.92 10.50
CA ALA A 209 -7.75 2.43 9.22
C ALA A 209 -9.22 2.81 9.22
N GLY A 210 -9.67 3.51 8.18
CA GLY A 210 -11.08 3.76 7.94
C GLY A 210 -11.84 2.48 7.56
N VAL A 211 -11.19 1.55 6.84
CA VAL A 211 -11.88 0.37 6.30
C VAL A 211 -11.35 -0.94 6.86
N VAL A 212 -10.07 -1.27 6.68
CA VAL A 212 -9.51 -2.56 7.14
C VAL A 212 -8.28 -2.34 8.02
N GLY A 213 -8.32 -2.74 9.28
CA GLY A 213 -7.16 -2.63 10.19
C GLY A 213 -5.96 -3.45 9.70
N ALA A 214 -6.08 -4.78 9.70
CA ALA A 214 -5.10 -5.68 9.07
C ALA A 214 -5.71 -6.46 7.91
N ASN A 215 -4.98 -6.52 6.80
CA ASN A 215 -5.38 -7.20 5.58
C ASN A 215 -4.34 -8.24 5.16
N VAL A 216 -4.79 -9.48 4.94
CA VAL A 216 -4.03 -10.52 4.23
C VAL A 216 -4.86 -11.12 3.08
N GLY A 217 -5.96 -10.46 2.72
CA GLY A 217 -6.86 -10.84 1.63
C GLY A 217 -6.90 -9.77 0.53
N MET A 218 -8.11 -9.49 0.03
CA MET A 218 -8.35 -8.59 -1.10
C MET A 218 -9.14 -7.35 -0.68
N VAL A 219 -8.66 -6.17 -1.07
CA VAL A 219 -9.32 -4.87 -0.87
C VAL A 219 -9.47 -4.19 -2.24
N LEU A 220 -10.71 -4.06 -2.73
CA LEU A 220 -10.98 -3.71 -4.13
C LEU A 220 -12.00 -2.57 -4.23
N LYS A 221 -11.70 -1.50 -4.98
CA LYS A 221 -12.65 -0.40 -5.26
C LYS A 221 -13.22 0.20 -3.96
N ILE A 222 -12.32 0.61 -3.07
CA ILE A 222 -12.68 1.16 -1.77
C ILE A 222 -12.38 2.66 -1.76
N THR A 223 -13.32 3.45 -1.24
CA THR A 223 -13.09 4.87 -0.97
C THR A 223 -13.19 5.16 0.53
N ASN A 224 -12.12 5.65 1.13
CA ASN A 224 -12.14 6.20 2.49
C ASN A 224 -12.34 7.72 2.46
N GLN A 225 -13.39 8.20 3.13
CA GLN A 225 -13.63 9.62 3.45
C GLN A 225 -13.62 9.86 4.98
N ALA A 226 -13.35 8.82 5.79
CA ALA A 226 -13.21 8.94 7.23
C ALA A 226 -11.91 9.66 7.63
N SER A 227 -11.95 10.41 8.73
CA SER A 227 -10.72 10.84 9.38
C SER A 227 -10.16 9.71 10.23
N VAL A 228 -8.87 9.42 10.03
CA VAL A 228 -8.17 8.34 10.71
C VAL A 228 -6.97 8.90 11.44
N SER A 229 -6.86 8.56 12.72
CA SER A 229 -5.72 8.94 13.53
C SER A 229 -5.27 7.84 14.48
N GLY A 230 -3.99 7.87 14.85
CA GLY A 230 -3.43 6.94 15.82
C GLY A 230 -1.96 7.21 16.12
N LYS A 231 -1.48 6.72 17.26
CA LYS A 231 -0.12 7.01 17.75
C LYS A 231 0.86 5.84 17.63
N ASP A 232 0.43 4.72 17.05
CA ASP A 232 1.26 3.53 16.97
C ASP A 232 1.68 3.20 15.52
N GLU A 233 2.08 1.96 15.26
CA GLU A 233 2.82 1.52 14.06
C GLU A 233 2.22 1.91 12.72
N CYS A 234 1.11 1.30 12.28
CA CYS A 234 0.62 1.46 10.91
C CYS A 234 -0.76 2.10 10.91
N ILE A 235 -0.82 3.34 10.43
CA ILE A 235 -2.04 4.13 10.27
C ILE A 235 -2.25 4.36 8.77
N GLY A 236 -3.37 3.89 8.24
CA GLY A 236 -3.72 4.10 6.85
C GLY A 236 -5.13 4.64 6.67
N GLY A 237 -5.42 5.34 5.57
CA GLY A 237 -6.80 5.72 5.29
C GLY A 237 -7.68 4.52 4.96
N VAL A 238 -7.22 3.63 4.07
CA VAL A 238 -7.98 2.44 3.67
C VAL A 238 -7.59 1.21 4.49
N ILE A 239 -6.28 0.95 4.62
CA ILE A 239 -5.73 -0.25 5.26
C ILE A 239 -4.68 0.14 6.31
N GLY A 240 -4.72 -0.43 7.51
CA GLY A 240 -3.69 -0.16 8.52
C GLY A 240 -2.39 -0.85 8.11
N SER A 241 -2.44 -2.19 8.02
CA SER A 241 -1.33 -3.04 7.58
C SER A 241 -1.80 -4.08 6.56
N SER A 242 -1.11 -4.18 5.42
CA SER A 242 -1.35 -5.21 4.41
C SER A 242 -0.15 -6.16 4.33
N GLY A 243 -0.43 -7.46 4.44
CA GLY A 243 0.56 -8.52 4.57
C GLY A 243 0.23 -9.74 3.71
N GLN A 244 0.94 -10.84 3.95
CA GLN A 244 0.65 -12.15 3.35
C GLN A 244 -0.11 -13.05 4.31
N LYS A 245 -0.92 -13.97 3.76
CA LYS A 245 -1.62 -14.99 4.53
C LYS A 245 -0.71 -16.16 4.92
N ASN A 246 0.11 -16.68 4.00
CA ASN A 246 0.85 -17.95 4.17
C ASN A 246 2.20 -18.05 3.43
N TYR A 247 3.01 -16.99 3.35
CA TYR A 247 4.29 -16.96 2.59
C TYR A 247 4.18 -17.24 1.06
N SER A 248 3.05 -17.75 0.58
CA SER A 248 2.72 -18.07 -0.81
C SER A 248 2.07 -16.89 -1.53
N ASP A 249 1.04 -16.31 -0.90
CA ASP A 249 0.11 -15.38 -1.55
C ASP A 249 0.26 -13.96 -1.01
N ASN A 250 0.38 -13.02 -1.95
CA ASN A 250 0.33 -11.61 -1.65
C ASN A 250 -1.11 -11.18 -1.28
N SER A 251 -1.24 -10.19 -0.41
CA SER A 251 -2.50 -9.44 -0.35
C SER A 251 -2.67 -8.59 -1.60
N VAL A 252 -3.92 -8.31 -1.96
CA VAL A 252 -4.27 -7.57 -3.18
C VAL A 252 -4.97 -6.27 -2.82
N ILE A 253 -4.47 -5.16 -3.34
CA ILE A 253 -5.08 -3.83 -3.23
C ILE A 253 -5.34 -3.33 -4.64
N LYS A 254 -6.60 -3.06 -4.99
CA LYS A 254 -6.93 -2.50 -6.30
C LYS A 254 -7.92 -1.37 -6.23
N ASN A 255 -7.66 -0.29 -6.95
CA ASN A 255 -8.52 0.90 -7.01
C ASN A 255 -8.93 1.41 -5.63
N ALA A 256 -7.96 1.56 -4.72
CA ALA A 256 -8.20 2.08 -3.38
C ALA A 256 -7.93 3.59 -3.34
N VAL A 257 -8.88 4.36 -2.84
CA VAL A 257 -8.82 5.83 -2.84
C VAL A 257 -9.00 6.35 -1.41
N ASN A 258 -8.09 7.22 -0.99
CA ASN A 258 -8.24 8.00 0.23
C ASN A 258 -8.58 9.46 -0.07
N LYS A 259 -9.63 9.94 0.56
CA LYS A 259 -10.11 11.34 0.58
C LYS A 259 -10.24 11.87 2.01
N GLY A 260 -10.00 11.04 3.02
CA GLY A 260 -10.04 11.42 4.43
C GLY A 260 -8.67 11.89 4.95
N ILE A 261 -8.68 12.76 5.95
CA ILE A 261 -7.45 13.26 6.58
C ILE A 261 -6.85 12.19 7.49
N ILE A 262 -5.55 11.94 7.30
CA ILE A 262 -4.79 10.91 8.02
C ILE A 262 -3.71 11.55 8.88
N ILE A 263 -3.72 11.25 10.17
CA ILE A 263 -2.74 11.76 11.13
C ILE A 263 -2.15 10.59 11.92
N GLY A 264 -0.84 10.37 11.83
CA GLY A 264 -0.19 9.28 12.56
C GLY A 264 1.18 9.62 13.12
N GLU A 265 1.77 8.71 13.89
CA GLU A 265 3.14 8.87 14.38
C GLU A 265 4.13 8.03 13.56
N LYS A 266 4.05 6.70 13.57
CA LYS A 266 5.13 5.86 13.02
C LYS A 266 5.06 5.65 11.50
N ASN A 267 4.12 4.87 10.97
CA ASN A 267 3.96 4.64 9.53
C ASN A 267 2.59 5.16 9.11
N VAL A 268 2.58 6.14 8.22
CA VAL A 268 1.36 6.86 7.84
C VAL A 268 1.23 6.87 6.33
N GLY A 269 0.16 6.27 5.82
CA GLY A 269 -0.15 6.21 4.40
C GLY A 269 -1.60 6.60 4.10
N GLY A 270 -1.88 7.20 2.95
CA GLY A 270 -3.26 7.50 2.56
C GLY A 270 -4.03 6.22 2.28
N VAL A 271 -3.42 5.27 1.56
CA VAL A 271 -4.04 3.97 1.28
C VAL A 271 -3.64 2.95 2.34
N ALA A 272 -2.34 2.71 2.56
CA ALA A 272 -1.91 1.79 3.60
C ALA A 272 -0.75 2.32 4.46
N GLY A 273 -0.86 2.16 5.78
CA GLY A 273 0.25 2.52 6.69
C GLY A 273 1.48 1.65 6.43
N CYS A 274 1.29 0.33 6.40
CA CYS A 274 2.34 -0.64 6.10
C CYS A 274 1.89 -1.60 4.99
N ALA A 275 2.80 -1.95 4.08
CA ALA A 275 2.55 -2.89 2.99
C ALA A 275 3.74 -3.83 2.82
N THR A 276 3.54 -5.15 2.84
CA THR A 276 4.59 -6.13 2.54
C THR A 276 3.96 -7.39 1.98
N TYR A 277 4.56 -8.00 0.95
CA TYR A 277 3.94 -9.09 0.19
C TYR A 277 2.60 -8.65 -0.40
N VAL A 278 2.65 -7.60 -1.22
CA VAL A 278 1.46 -6.96 -1.79
C VAL A 278 1.51 -6.97 -3.32
N THR A 279 0.34 -7.10 -3.92
CA THR A 279 0.09 -6.75 -5.32
C THR A 279 -0.88 -5.57 -5.35
N VAL A 280 -0.40 -4.43 -5.83
CA VAL A 280 -1.13 -3.16 -5.84
C VAL A 280 -1.31 -2.68 -7.26
N ASP A 281 -2.55 -2.36 -7.63
CA ASP A 281 -2.88 -1.81 -8.93
C ASP A 281 -3.98 -0.75 -8.79
N GLY A 282 -3.59 0.52 -8.78
CA GLY A 282 -4.49 1.65 -8.59
C GLY A 282 -4.65 1.99 -7.10
N ALA A 283 -3.82 2.91 -6.62
CA ALA A 283 -3.91 3.40 -5.24
C ALA A 283 -3.68 4.92 -5.23
N GLU A 284 -4.67 5.66 -4.72
CA GLU A 284 -4.70 7.12 -4.81
C GLU A 284 -4.95 7.77 -3.46
N ASN A 285 -4.21 8.84 -3.18
CA ASN A 285 -4.48 9.74 -2.08
C ASN A 285 -4.77 11.16 -2.56
N LEU A 286 -5.89 11.71 -2.10
CA LEU A 286 -6.39 13.04 -2.46
C LEU A 286 -6.46 14.00 -1.26
N ALA A 287 -6.06 13.55 -0.06
CA ALA A 287 -6.22 14.30 1.17
C ALA A 287 -4.88 14.55 1.87
N PRO A 288 -4.78 15.61 2.70
CA PRO A 288 -3.58 15.87 3.47
C PRO A 288 -3.23 14.73 4.42
N ILE A 289 -1.93 14.49 4.58
CA ILE A 289 -1.38 13.51 5.53
C ILE A 289 -0.36 14.19 6.43
N GLU A 290 -0.48 13.93 7.73
CA GLU A 290 0.51 14.34 8.73
C GLU A 290 1.10 13.10 9.44
N GLY A 291 2.43 13.04 9.52
CA GLY A 291 3.13 11.91 10.13
C GLY A 291 4.47 12.28 10.79
N TYR A 292 5.10 11.30 11.46
CA TYR A 292 6.42 11.48 12.07
C TYR A 292 7.50 10.55 11.49
N GLY A 293 7.25 9.24 11.39
CA GLY A 293 8.22 8.19 11.04
C GLY A 293 8.41 7.95 9.53
N TYR A 294 7.74 6.95 8.95
CA TYR A 294 7.65 6.74 7.51
C TYR A 294 6.31 7.30 7.03
N VAL A 295 6.35 8.33 6.19
CA VAL A 295 5.17 9.08 5.79
C VAL A 295 5.09 9.10 4.27
N GLY A 296 4.00 8.60 3.71
CA GLY A 296 3.77 8.70 2.27
C GLY A 296 2.33 8.93 1.88
N GLY A 297 2.12 9.55 0.73
CA GLY A 297 0.77 9.80 0.22
C GLY A 297 -0.03 8.53 0.04
N VAL A 298 0.57 7.47 -0.51
CA VAL A 298 -0.12 6.18 -0.70
C VAL A 298 0.26 5.19 0.39
N PHE A 299 1.55 5.02 0.63
CA PHE A 299 2.10 4.08 1.60
C PHE A 299 2.95 4.78 2.66
N GLY A 300 2.79 4.42 3.93
CA GLY A 300 3.79 4.81 4.94
C GLY A 300 5.12 4.12 4.63
N GLY A 301 5.14 2.79 4.74
CA GLY A 301 6.29 1.97 4.38
C GLY A 301 5.92 0.73 3.57
N ILE A 302 6.69 0.46 2.52
CA ILE A 302 6.68 -0.80 1.78
C ILE A 302 7.86 -1.65 2.30
N GLY A 303 7.56 -2.75 2.97
CA GLY A 303 8.58 -3.61 3.58
C GLY A 303 9.29 -4.52 2.59
N SER A 304 10.29 -5.23 3.11
CA SER A 304 11.15 -6.12 2.32
C SER A 304 10.41 -7.34 1.75
N SER A 305 10.22 -7.37 0.43
CA SER A 305 9.87 -8.57 -0.33
C SER A 305 10.11 -8.38 -1.82
N SER A 306 10.75 -9.35 -2.48
CA SER A 306 10.85 -9.36 -3.95
C SER A 306 9.51 -9.64 -4.63
N LYS A 307 8.49 -10.05 -3.86
CA LYS A 307 7.13 -10.29 -4.34
C LYS A 307 6.27 -9.03 -4.34
N ASN A 308 6.72 -7.91 -3.78
CA ASN A 308 5.98 -6.67 -3.88
C ASN A 308 5.90 -6.27 -5.35
N ASP A 309 4.67 -6.15 -5.87
CA ASP A 309 4.36 -5.67 -7.22
C ASP A 309 3.40 -4.50 -7.09
N VAL A 310 3.95 -3.29 -7.13
CA VAL A 310 3.22 -2.07 -6.79
C VAL A 310 3.18 -1.12 -7.98
N LYS A 311 1.99 -0.81 -8.49
CA LYS A 311 1.84 0.08 -9.64
C LYS A 311 0.58 0.95 -9.62
N ASN A 312 0.58 1.96 -10.48
CA ASN A 312 -0.52 2.91 -10.70
C ASN A 312 -0.85 3.67 -9.41
N LEU A 313 0.12 4.46 -8.95
CA LEU A 313 0.10 5.16 -7.68
C LEU A 313 -0.02 6.67 -7.90
N LYS A 314 -0.91 7.32 -7.16
CA LYS A 314 -1.10 8.76 -7.28
C LYS A 314 -1.25 9.43 -5.93
N ASN A 315 -0.55 10.55 -5.75
CA ASN A 315 -0.78 11.44 -4.64
C ASN A 315 -1.03 12.88 -5.12
N SER A 316 -2.16 13.43 -4.70
CA SER A 316 -2.55 14.83 -4.88
C SER A 316 -2.67 15.61 -3.57
N GLY A 317 -2.63 14.91 -2.43
CA GLY A 317 -2.70 15.54 -1.11
C GLY A 317 -1.34 16.02 -0.63
N ASP A 318 -1.31 17.13 0.12
CA ASP A 318 -0.08 17.61 0.75
C ASP A 318 0.39 16.66 1.85
N ILE A 319 1.70 16.35 1.85
CA ILE A 319 2.33 15.42 2.77
C ILE A 319 3.26 16.19 3.70
N THR A 320 2.97 16.11 5.00
CA THR A 320 3.83 16.69 6.05
C THR A 320 4.35 15.59 6.96
N GLY A 321 5.67 15.42 7.00
CA GLY A 321 6.34 14.43 7.84
C GLY A 321 7.51 15.01 8.65
N LYS A 322 8.21 14.14 9.40
CA LYS A 322 9.48 14.50 10.05
C LYS A 322 10.64 13.73 9.45
N HIS A 323 10.51 12.42 9.37
CA HIS A 323 11.50 11.53 8.78
C HIS A 323 10.89 10.80 7.58
N PHE A 324 11.73 10.30 6.68
CA PHE A 324 11.37 9.40 5.56
C PHE A 324 10.01 9.73 4.95
N VAL A 325 9.98 10.86 4.25
CA VAL A 325 8.77 11.44 3.71
C VAL A 325 8.80 11.29 2.20
N GLY A 326 7.76 10.69 1.61
CA GLY A 326 7.58 10.58 0.18
C GLY A 326 6.22 11.08 -0.26
N GLY A 327 6.10 11.64 -1.46
CA GLY A 327 4.77 11.89 -2.04
C GLY A 327 3.96 10.61 -2.22
N VAL A 328 4.61 9.48 -2.47
CA VAL A 328 3.95 8.17 -2.64
C VAL A 328 4.28 7.20 -1.51
N ALA A 329 5.57 7.03 -1.17
CA ALA A 329 5.99 6.13 -0.10
C ALA A 329 7.07 6.76 0.78
N GLY A 330 6.94 6.68 2.10
CA GLY A 330 8.01 7.14 3.00
C GLY A 330 9.28 6.30 2.89
N HIS A 331 9.11 4.98 2.81
CA HIS A 331 10.21 4.02 2.76
C HIS A 331 9.85 2.80 1.89
N CYS A 332 10.83 2.22 1.19
CA CYS A 332 10.69 0.97 0.46
C CYS A 332 11.91 0.04 0.62
N GLY A 333 11.65 -1.22 1.00
CA GLY A 333 12.66 -2.21 1.40
C GLY A 333 12.67 -2.40 2.91
N GLY A 334 13.63 -3.15 3.45
CA GLY A 334 13.86 -3.22 4.91
C GLY A 334 12.68 -3.64 5.80
N LEU A 335 12.77 -3.29 7.09
CA LEU A 335 11.67 -3.45 8.06
C LEU A 335 10.73 -2.24 8.03
N THR A 336 9.42 -2.48 8.11
CA THR A 336 8.38 -1.44 8.29
C THR A 336 8.14 -1.09 9.76
N THR A 337 8.77 -1.80 10.69
CA THR A 337 8.72 -1.48 12.13
C THR A 337 9.76 -0.42 12.49
N VAL A 338 9.30 0.79 12.78
CA VAL A 338 10.13 1.85 13.38
C VAL A 338 10.30 1.54 14.88
N TYR A 339 11.53 1.21 15.31
CA TYR A 339 11.82 0.90 16.71
C TYR A 339 11.58 2.10 17.65
N SER A 340 11.27 1.77 18.90
CA SER A 340 10.49 2.54 19.88
C SER A 340 11.16 3.75 20.56
N ASN A 341 11.84 4.63 19.83
CA ASN A 341 12.45 5.85 20.42
C ASN A 341 12.14 7.17 19.67
N ASN A 342 11.18 7.18 18.73
CA ASN A 342 10.94 8.33 17.84
C ASN A 342 12.24 8.83 17.15
N GLN A 343 13.24 7.98 17.06
CA GLN A 343 14.37 8.13 16.17
C GLN A 343 14.16 7.06 15.13
N PRO A 344 14.04 7.42 13.85
CA PRO A 344 14.15 6.41 12.83
C PRO A 344 15.50 5.73 13.06
N SER A 345 15.51 4.41 13.27
CA SER A 345 16.76 3.68 13.14
C SER A 345 17.30 4.10 11.77
N SER A 346 18.54 4.59 11.73
CA SER A 346 19.27 4.70 10.48
C SER A 346 19.25 3.31 9.86
N TYR A 347 18.24 3.03 9.04
CA TYR A 347 18.11 1.76 8.37
C TYR A 347 19.27 1.76 7.39
N SER A 348 20.29 0.97 7.72
CA SER A 348 21.48 0.92 6.93
C SER A 348 21.24 -0.13 5.87
N CYS A 349 20.95 0.31 4.64
CA CYS A 349 20.82 -0.58 3.51
C CYS A 349 22.19 -1.23 3.24
N TRP A 350 22.37 -2.48 3.64
CA TRP A 350 23.63 -3.19 3.50
C TRP A 350 23.72 -3.95 2.17
N LYS A 351 24.90 -3.93 1.56
CA LYS A 351 25.19 -4.60 0.29
C LYS A 351 24.92 -6.11 0.33
N SER A 352 25.20 -6.75 1.46
CA SER A 352 25.15 -8.21 1.63
C SER A 352 23.79 -8.74 2.05
N GLU A 353 22.81 -7.89 2.33
CA GLU A 353 21.53 -8.32 2.86
C GLU A 353 20.40 -8.21 1.82
N SER A 354 19.59 -9.27 1.72
CA SER A 354 18.48 -9.38 0.77
C SER A 354 17.19 -8.76 1.33
N TRP A 355 17.14 -7.42 1.43
CA TRP A 355 15.94 -6.70 1.87
C TRP A 355 15.26 -5.91 0.74
N PRO A 356 14.83 -6.57 -0.35
CA PRO A 356 14.38 -5.88 -1.55
C PRO A 356 13.05 -5.15 -1.32
N CYS A 357 12.97 -3.93 -1.83
CA CYS A 357 11.71 -3.19 -1.98
C CYS A 357 10.70 -3.92 -2.90
N GLY A 358 11.18 -4.74 -3.84
CA GLY A 358 10.37 -5.30 -4.94
C GLY A 358 10.27 -4.29 -6.10
N SER A 359 9.14 -4.29 -6.81
CA SER A 359 8.86 -3.32 -7.89
C SER A 359 7.90 -2.22 -7.46
N VAL A 360 8.26 -0.97 -7.75
CA VAL A 360 7.37 0.21 -7.65
C VAL A 360 7.37 0.95 -8.98
N GLN A 361 6.23 0.95 -9.68
CA GLN A 361 6.14 1.44 -11.05
C GLN A 361 4.98 2.40 -11.23
N ILE A 362 5.06 3.34 -12.17
CA ILE A 362 3.92 4.20 -12.54
C ILE A 362 3.40 4.95 -11.30
N ALA A 363 4.19 5.89 -10.82
CA ALA A 363 3.88 6.64 -9.61
C ALA A 363 4.03 8.14 -9.83
N TYR A 364 3.02 8.91 -9.42
CA TYR A 364 3.02 10.36 -9.60
C TYR A 364 2.61 11.10 -8.34
N ASN A 365 3.32 12.20 -8.07
CA ASN A 365 3.02 13.12 -6.99
C ASN A 365 2.84 14.55 -7.50
N GLU A 366 1.73 15.18 -7.11
CA GLU A 366 1.49 16.61 -7.31
C GLU A 366 1.27 17.41 -6.03
N GLY A 367 1.04 16.73 -4.90
CA GLY A 367 0.96 17.37 -3.59
C GLY A 367 2.33 17.85 -3.11
N ALA A 368 2.37 18.92 -2.32
CA ALA A 368 3.62 19.39 -1.73
C ALA A 368 4.14 18.36 -0.70
N VAL A 369 5.45 18.14 -0.65
CA VAL A 369 6.08 17.20 0.28
C VAL A 369 7.03 17.95 1.20
N THR A 370 6.70 18.03 2.49
CA THR A 370 7.50 18.74 3.50
C THR A 370 7.95 17.78 4.59
N GLY A 371 9.24 17.77 4.89
CA GLY A 371 9.82 16.96 5.97
C GLY A 371 11.09 17.55 6.57
N ILE A 372 11.76 16.80 7.46
CA ILE A 372 13.07 17.18 8.01
C ILE A 372 14.17 16.32 7.40
N ARG A 373 14.08 14.99 7.50
CA ARG A 373 15.12 14.08 6.97
C ARG A 373 14.55 13.08 5.98
N TYR A 374 15.30 12.80 4.93
CA TYR A 374 14.97 11.85 3.87
C TYR A 374 13.64 12.20 3.19
N VAL A 375 13.60 13.35 2.52
CA VAL A 375 12.38 13.90 1.90
C VAL A 375 12.44 13.76 0.38
N GLY A 376 11.64 12.85 -0.19
CA GLY A 376 11.56 12.60 -1.62
C GLY A 376 10.21 13.03 -2.20
N GLY A 377 10.18 13.54 -3.42
CA GLY A 377 8.92 13.84 -4.09
C GLY A 377 8.05 12.60 -4.35
N ILE A 378 8.66 11.42 -4.51
CA ILE A 378 7.95 10.13 -4.66
C ILE A 378 8.28 9.19 -3.50
N ILE A 379 9.56 8.91 -3.27
CA ILE A 379 10.01 7.98 -2.22
C ILE A 379 11.01 8.66 -1.29
N GLY A 380 10.79 8.59 0.02
CA GLY A 380 11.79 9.07 1.00
C GLY A 380 13.08 8.26 0.91
N GLU A 381 13.02 6.96 1.20
CA GLU A 381 14.17 6.05 1.07
C GLU A 381 13.82 4.74 0.35
N VAL A 382 14.74 4.25 -0.48
CA VAL A 382 14.62 2.97 -1.17
C VAL A 382 15.90 2.12 -1.05
N CYS A 383 15.72 0.84 -0.75
CA CYS A 383 16.79 -0.15 -0.62
C CYS A 383 16.49 -1.38 -1.49
N HIS A 384 17.46 -1.79 -2.32
CA HIS A 384 17.37 -2.98 -3.20
C HIS A 384 16.07 -3.05 -4.03
N GLY A 385 15.65 -1.91 -4.62
CA GLY A 385 14.42 -1.81 -5.42
C GLY A 385 14.63 -1.83 -6.93
N PHE A 386 13.55 -2.12 -7.64
CA PHE A 386 13.38 -1.77 -9.05
C PHE A 386 12.25 -0.74 -9.14
N ILE A 387 12.59 0.52 -9.40
CA ILE A 387 11.60 1.60 -9.46
C ILE A 387 11.59 2.22 -10.85
N SER A 388 10.40 2.49 -11.41
CA SER A 388 10.32 2.96 -12.79
C SER A 388 9.11 3.83 -13.09
N SER A 389 9.26 4.73 -14.06
CA SER A 389 8.15 5.53 -14.58
C SER A 389 7.54 6.40 -13.47
N LEU A 390 8.38 7.24 -12.85
CA LEU A 390 8.02 8.07 -11.70
C LEU A 390 8.07 9.57 -12.06
N SER A 391 7.07 10.33 -11.64
CA SER A 391 7.01 11.77 -11.92
C SER A 391 6.61 12.60 -10.71
N ASN A 392 7.37 13.67 -10.43
CA ASN A 392 7.05 14.61 -9.36
C ASN A 392 6.82 16.03 -9.89
N LYS A 393 5.67 16.59 -9.53
CA LYS A 393 5.28 17.98 -9.78
C LYS A 393 5.19 18.82 -8.51
N GLY A 394 4.95 18.19 -7.37
CA GLY A 394 4.86 18.88 -6.08
C GLY A 394 6.21 19.43 -5.63
N ASP A 395 6.21 20.60 -4.99
CA ASP A 395 7.42 21.14 -4.37
C ASP A 395 7.86 20.24 -3.20
N VAL A 396 9.17 20.04 -3.06
CA VAL A 396 9.79 19.18 -2.06
C VAL A 396 10.67 20.03 -1.14
N VAL A 397 10.39 20.00 0.17
CA VAL A 397 11.08 20.80 1.18
C VAL A 397 11.60 19.89 2.29
N GLY A 398 12.91 19.88 2.50
CA GLY A 398 13.58 19.10 3.54
C GLY A 398 14.72 19.83 4.24
N GLU A 399 15.38 19.18 5.20
CA GLU A 399 16.65 19.66 5.77
C GLU A 399 17.81 18.69 5.47
N GLY A 400 17.66 17.39 5.75
CA GLY A 400 18.72 16.39 5.59
C GLY A 400 18.37 15.32 4.56
N GLY A 401 18.94 15.40 3.35
CA GLY A 401 18.55 14.54 2.24
C GLY A 401 17.25 15.01 1.64
N THR A 402 17.32 15.58 0.42
CA THR A 402 16.12 16.04 -0.29
C THR A 402 16.27 15.74 -1.77
N GLY A 403 15.32 15.00 -2.33
CA GLY A 403 15.32 14.60 -3.74
C GLY A 403 13.98 14.86 -4.40
N GLY A 404 13.98 15.37 -5.63
CA GLY A 404 12.74 15.57 -6.38
C GLY A 404 11.98 14.26 -6.67
N ILE A 405 12.66 13.12 -6.75
CA ILE A 405 12.02 11.80 -6.88
C ILE A 405 12.32 10.94 -5.66
N VAL A 406 13.60 10.72 -5.35
CA VAL A 406 14.02 9.88 -4.23
C VAL A 406 14.97 10.64 -3.32
N SER A 407 14.76 10.67 -2.01
CA SER A 407 15.78 11.31 -1.16
C SER A 407 17.04 10.46 -1.02
N SER A 408 16.89 9.17 -0.68
CA SER A 408 18.02 8.27 -0.44
C SER A 408 17.79 6.96 -1.18
N MET A 409 18.72 6.58 -2.05
CA MET A 409 18.65 5.28 -2.74
C MET A 409 19.92 4.48 -2.51
N SER A 410 19.76 3.18 -2.27
CA SER A 410 20.85 2.24 -2.09
C SER A 410 20.61 0.96 -2.90
N TYR A 411 21.60 0.53 -3.69
CA TYR A 411 21.55 -0.72 -4.49
C TYR A 411 20.30 -0.85 -5.37
N THR A 412 19.75 0.29 -5.80
CA THR A 412 18.45 0.37 -6.46
C THR A 412 18.64 0.72 -7.93
N LYS A 413 17.82 0.10 -8.79
CA LYS A 413 17.73 0.44 -10.21
C LYS A 413 16.51 1.32 -10.45
N THR A 414 16.73 2.45 -11.08
CA THR A 414 15.71 3.44 -11.42
C THR A 414 15.69 3.65 -12.92
N THR A 415 14.52 3.75 -13.53
CA THR A 415 14.42 4.10 -14.96
C THR A 415 13.22 4.97 -15.25
N ALA A 416 13.35 5.87 -16.23
CA ALA A 416 12.27 6.74 -16.69
C ALA A 416 11.66 7.57 -15.56
N VAL A 417 12.41 8.58 -15.08
CA VAL A 417 11.94 9.43 -13.99
C VAL A 417 12.11 10.91 -14.29
N TYR A 418 11.20 11.75 -13.81
CA TYR A 418 11.38 13.19 -13.95
C TYR A 418 10.81 14.01 -12.81
N ASN A 419 11.47 15.12 -12.52
CA ASN A 419 11.04 16.08 -11.51
C ASN A 419 10.92 17.49 -12.11
N ILE A 420 9.73 18.08 -12.01
CA ILE A 420 9.49 19.49 -12.32
C ILE A 420 9.22 20.34 -11.07
N GLY A 421 8.90 19.72 -9.94
CA GLY A 421 8.72 20.41 -8.66
C GLY A 421 10.02 21.03 -8.16
N ASN A 422 9.94 22.16 -7.46
CA ASN A 422 11.12 22.77 -6.87
C ASN A 422 11.59 21.95 -5.66
N VAL A 423 12.90 21.88 -5.46
CA VAL A 423 13.53 21.11 -4.39
C VAL A 423 14.34 22.05 -3.51
N TYR A 424 13.95 22.17 -2.24
CA TYR A 424 14.60 23.00 -1.24
C TYR A 424 15.11 22.13 -0.11
N GLY A 425 16.40 22.25 0.23
CA GLY A 425 17.00 21.46 1.30
C GLY A 425 18.17 22.16 1.99
N ARG A 426 18.75 21.53 3.02
CA ARG A 426 19.99 22.02 3.65
C ARG A 426 21.21 21.26 3.14
N ASN A 427 21.19 19.93 3.20
CA ASN A 427 22.29 19.07 2.76
C ASN A 427 21.80 17.92 1.86
N TYR A 428 22.62 17.50 0.90
CA TYR A 428 22.32 16.41 -0.03
C TYR A 428 21.02 16.69 -0.82
N VAL A 429 21.02 17.80 -1.55
CA VAL A 429 19.84 18.28 -2.27
C VAL A 429 20.01 17.99 -3.77
N GLY A 430 19.10 17.20 -4.33
CA GLY A 430 19.15 16.82 -5.74
C GLY A 430 17.81 17.00 -6.45
N GLY A 431 17.85 17.46 -7.70
CA GLY A 431 16.64 17.56 -8.53
C GLY A 431 15.96 16.20 -8.76
N ILE A 432 16.71 15.09 -8.77
CA ILE A 432 16.18 13.73 -8.86
C ILE A 432 16.47 12.94 -7.58
N ILE A 433 17.74 12.86 -7.17
CA ILE A 433 18.16 12.07 -6.00
C ILE A 433 18.93 12.91 -5.00
N GLY A 434 18.57 12.87 -3.72
CA GLY A 434 19.36 13.53 -2.67
C GLY A 434 20.71 12.84 -2.44
N TYR A 435 20.68 11.56 -2.07
CA TYR A 435 21.82 10.70 -1.80
C TYR A 435 21.70 9.38 -2.58
N ASN A 436 22.71 9.07 -3.38
CA ASN A 436 22.78 7.84 -4.17
C ASN A 436 23.98 6.98 -3.72
N GLN A 437 23.72 5.75 -3.30
CA GLN A 437 24.73 4.77 -2.93
C GLN A 437 24.62 3.51 -3.79
N GLU A 438 25.56 3.33 -4.72
CA GLU A 438 25.58 2.18 -5.64
C GLU A 438 24.27 1.98 -6.43
N GLY A 439 23.44 3.02 -6.53
CA GLY A 439 22.22 3.02 -7.33
C GLY A 439 22.52 3.39 -8.78
N VAL A 440 21.68 2.91 -9.69
CA VAL A 440 21.78 3.16 -11.13
C VAL A 440 20.47 3.77 -11.60
N THR A 441 20.54 4.91 -12.28
CA THR A 441 19.36 5.56 -12.86
C THR A 441 19.56 5.80 -14.34
N ASN A 442 18.62 5.33 -15.15
CA ASN A 442 18.61 5.54 -16.59
C ASN A 442 17.42 6.43 -16.98
N SER A 443 17.61 7.28 -17.99
CA SER A 443 16.56 8.14 -18.53
C SER A 443 15.89 8.99 -17.46
N ALA A 444 16.62 10.00 -16.96
CA ALA A 444 16.11 10.90 -15.95
C ALA A 444 16.32 12.37 -16.31
N TYR A 445 15.32 13.21 -16.03
CA TYR A 445 15.48 14.65 -16.19
C TYR A 445 14.84 15.50 -15.10
N SER A 446 15.46 16.64 -14.77
CA SER A 446 14.87 17.62 -13.86
C SER A 446 14.87 19.04 -14.43
N THR A 447 13.77 19.76 -14.19
CA THR A 447 13.58 21.17 -14.59
C THR A 447 13.31 22.11 -13.41
N GLY A 448 12.91 21.56 -12.26
CA GLY A 448 12.63 22.32 -11.04
C GLY A 448 13.85 23.09 -10.52
N LYS A 449 13.61 24.18 -9.78
CA LYS A 449 14.69 24.87 -9.06
C LYS A 449 15.23 23.94 -7.97
N VAL A 450 16.55 23.88 -7.81
CA VAL A 450 17.21 23.14 -6.71
C VAL A 450 18.03 24.09 -5.87
N ASP A 451 17.72 24.20 -4.58
CA ASP A 451 18.31 25.19 -3.67
C ASP A 451 18.69 24.56 -2.32
N GLY A 452 19.82 24.97 -1.76
CA GLY A 452 20.27 24.52 -0.45
C GLY A 452 21.68 24.96 -0.05
N ASP A 453 22.13 24.54 1.13
CA ASP A 453 23.36 25.05 1.74
C ASP A 453 24.62 24.27 1.35
N SER A 454 24.52 22.95 1.19
CA SER A 454 25.68 22.07 0.97
C SER A 454 25.33 20.83 0.14
N LEU A 455 26.25 20.42 -0.73
CA LEU A 455 26.10 19.26 -1.62
C LEU A 455 24.77 19.32 -2.39
N VAL A 456 24.62 20.42 -3.15
CA VAL A 456 23.45 20.73 -3.98
C VAL A 456 23.80 20.44 -5.43
N GLY A 457 23.03 19.57 -6.09
CA GLY A 457 23.19 19.28 -7.52
C GLY A 457 21.87 19.36 -8.26
N LEU A 458 21.87 19.90 -9.48
CA LEU A 458 20.65 19.97 -10.30
C LEU A 458 20.04 18.58 -10.58
N MET A 459 20.83 17.51 -10.47
CA MET A 459 20.34 16.13 -10.58
C MET A 459 20.52 15.36 -9.27
N ILE A 460 21.74 15.32 -8.73
CA ILE A 460 22.05 14.53 -7.54
C ILE A 460 22.80 15.34 -6.50
N GLY A 461 22.37 15.29 -5.24
CA GLY A 461 23.08 15.95 -4.13
C GLY A 461 24.44 15.32 -3.86
N TYR A 462 24.45 14.02 -3.52
CA TYR A 462 25.68 13.25 -3.36
C TYR A 462 25.59 11.87 -4.03
N ASN A 463 26.53 11.62 -4.95
CA ASN A 463 26.66 10.37 -5.69
C ASN A 463 27.87 9.56 -5.19
N TYR A 464 27.60 8.38 -4.62
CA TYR A 464 28.60 7.46 -4.08
C TYR A 464 28.59 6.12 -4.83
N ASN A 465 29.65 5.88 -5.60
CA ASN A 465 29.96 4.63 -6.31
C ASN A 465 28.93 4.15 -7.37
N THR A 466 28.64 4.99 -8.37
CA THR A 466 27.69 4.71 -9.48
C THR A 466 28.36 4.79 -10.85
N THR A 467 28.35 3.68 -11.59
CA THR A 467 29.17 3.53 -12.79
C THR A 467 28.58 4.13 -14.07
N MET A 468 27.26 4.24 -14.24
CA MET A 468 26.63 4.69 -15.50
C MET A 468 25.24 5.27 -15.27
N ALA A 469 24.92 6.39 -15.90
CA ALA A 469 23.59 6.98 -15.89
C ALA A 469 23.41 8.04 -16.99
N ASP A 470 22.20 8.08 -17.57
CA ASP A 470 21.77 9.08 -18.56
C ASP A 470 20.91 10.15 -17.87
N TYR A 471 21.57 11.16 -17.33
CA TYR A 471 20.94 12.29 -16.64
C TYR A 471 20.91 13.54 -17.53
N TYR A 472 19.77 14.22 -17.57
CA TYR A 472 19.59 15.48 -18.30
C TYR A 472 19.00 16.55 -17.39
N TYR A 473 19.50 17.78 -17.43
CA TYR A 473 19.00 18.85 -16.56
C TYR A 473 18.87 20.17 -17.30
N LEU A 474 17.90 20.99 -16.88
CA LEU A 474 17.78 22.35 -17.38
C LEU A 474 18.96 23.16 -16.84
N GLU A 475 19.78 23.69 -17.75
CA GLU A 475 20.95 24.48 -17.39
C GLU A 475 20.53 25.77 -16.65
N ARG A 476 21.09 26.00 -15.47
CA ARG A 476 20.78 27.16 -14.61
C ARG A 476 22.06 27.85 -14.18
N GLY A 477 22.58 28.71 -15.07
CA GLY A 477 23.80 29.46 -14.80
C GLY A 477 25.01 28.55 -14.63
N LYS A 478 25.69 28.64 -13.48
CA LYS A 478 26.91 27.86 -13.18
C LYS A 478 26.67 26.73 -12.16
N GLN A 479 25.41 26.40 -11.87
CA GLN A 479 25.10 25.37 -10.89
C GLN A 479 25.39 23.98 -11.48
N GLU A 480 26.15 23.18 -10.74
CA GLU A 480 26.59 21.85 -11.18
C GLU A 480 25.47 20.81 -11.05
N PRO A 481 25.48 19.74 -11.87
CA PRO A 481 24.50 18.66 -11.77
C PRO A 481 24.68 17.78 -10.53
N PHE A 482 25.89 17.77 -9.95
CA PHE A 482 26.23 17.00 -8.77
C PHE A 482 26.73 17.93 -7.66
N GLY A 483 26.21 17.78 -6.44
CA GLY A 483 26.80 18.45 -5.28
C GLY A 483 28.15 17.86 -4.88
N LEU A 484 28.25 16.52 -4.92
CA LEU A 484 29.52 15.77 -4.89
C LEU A 484 29.36 14.48 -5.70
N ASN A 485 30.37 14.17 -6.52
CA ASN A 485 30.39 12.95 -7.32
C ASN A 485 31.65 12.12 -7.04
N ASN A 486 31.51 11.12 -6.18
CA ASN A 486 32.53 10.09 -5.91
C ASN A 486 32.22 8.78 -6.65
N GLY A 487 31.13 8.74 -7.41
CA GLY A 487 30.62 7.51 -8.01
C GLY A 487 31.00 7.29 -9.46
N GLY A 488 31.21 8.36 -10.21
CA GLY A 488 31.20 8.31 -11.67
C GLY A 488 29.85 8.76 -12.23
N GLY A 489 29.59 8.47 -13.51
CA GLY A 489 28.41 8.98 -14.22
C GLY A 489 28.54 10.43 -14.69
N VAL A 490 27.75 10.79 -15.70
CA VAL A 490 27.75 12.10 -16.33
C VAL A 490 26.31 12.60 -16.38
N ALA A 491 26.13 13.92 -16.21
CA ALA A 491 24.86 14.57 -16.45
C ALA A 491 25.05 15.62 -17.54
N THR A 492 24.14 15.65 -18.50
CA THR A 492 24.24 16.49 -19.69
C THR A 492 23.32 17.71 -19.53
N PRO A 493 23.87 18.95 -19.55
CA PRO A 493 23.04 20.15 -19.55
C PRO A 493 22.22 20.23 -20.83
N LYS A 494 21.01 20.77 -20.72
CA LYS A 494 20.14 21.10 -21.84
C LYS A 494 19.52 22.47 -21.66
N THR A 495 19.32 23.16 -22.77
CA THR A 495 18.48 24.36 -22.82
C THR A 495 17.00 23.99 -22.71
N GLU A 496 16.17 24.98 -22.39
CA GLU A 496 14.71 24.80 -22.34
C GLU A 496 14.16 24.31 -23.70
N ASP A 497 14.59 24.91 -24.80
CA ASP A 497 14.16 24.55 -26.15
C ASP A 497 14.55 23.11 -26.52
N GLU A 498 15.77 22.68 -26.16
CA GLU A 498 16.17 21.29 -26.37
C GLU A 498 15.29 20.33 -25.56
N MET A 499 15.05 20.63 -24.28
CA MET A 499 14.22 19.78 -23.42
C MET A 499 12.76 19.73 -23.87
N LYS A 500 12.24 20.78 -24.53
CA LYS A 500 10.88 20.82 -25.08
C LYS A 500 10.80 20.28 -26.52
N SER A 501 11.79 19.49 -26.95
CA SER A 501 11.84 18.94 -28.31
C SER A 501 11.41 17.46 -28.40
N LYS A 502 10.93 17.07 -29.58
CA LYS A 502 10.66 15.66 -29.90
C LYS A 502 11.92 14.80 -29.85
N ASP A 503 13.07 15.37 -30.20
CA ASP A 503 14.33 14.63 -30.21
C ASP A 503 14.85 14.36 -28.80
N PHE A 504 14.56 15.24 -27.85
CA PHE A 504 14.83 14.98 -26.44
C PHE A 504 13.96 13.83 -25.90
N ALA A 505 12.67 13.77 -26.24
CA ALA A 505 11.85 12.61 -25.88
C ALA A 505 12.43 11.29 -26.44
N LYS A 506 12.86 11.27 -27.70
CA LYS A 506 13.52 10.08 -28.30
C LYS A 506 14.83 9.73 -27.59
N LEU A 507 15.61 10.73 -27.18
CA LEU A 507 16.86 10.54 -26.45
C LEU A 507 16.63 9.90 -25.09
N LEU A 508 15.52 10.23 -24.41
CA LEU A 508 15.13 9.62 -23.15
C LEU A 508 14.64 8.17 -23.30
N GLY A 509 14.23 7.75 -24.51
CA GLY A 509 13.76 6.40 -24.83
C GLY A 509 12.25 6.24 -24.82
N ASP A 510 11.77 5.03 -25.11
CA ASP A 510 10.37 4.72 -25.42
C ASP A 510 9.38 4.92 -24.25
N GLU A 511 9.90 5.02 -23.02
CA GLU A 511 9.12 5.34 -21.82
C GLU A 511 8.68 6.81 -21.77
N PHE A 512 9.32 7.68 -22.56
CA PHE A 512 8.99 9.10 -22.65
C PHE A 512 8.38 9.46 -23.99
N VAL A 513 7.43 10.39 -23.92
CA VAL A 513 6.69 10.85 -25.09
C VAL A 513 6.59 12.36 -25.08
N TYR A 514 6.78 12.94 -26.26
CA TYR A 514 6.53 14.36 -26.47
C TYR A 514 5.02 14.63 -26.61
N ASN A 515 4.52 15.63 -25.88
CA ASN A 515 3.20 16.21 -26.07
C ASN A 515 3.23 17.68 -25.67
N SER A 516 3.04 18.60 -26.63
CA SER A 516 3.06 20.04 -26.38
C SER A 516 1.92 20.54 -25.50
N GLY A 517 0.85 19.76 -25.33
CA GLY A 517 -0.30 20.10 -24.49
C GLY A 517 -0.17 19.64 -23.03
N LEU A 518 0.89 18.90 -22.67
CA LEU A 518 1.11 18.38 -21.33
C LEU A 518 2.44 18.92 -20.78
N ASN A 519 2.55 18.99 -19.45
CA ASN A 519 3.80 19.27 -18.75
C ASN A 519 4.58 20.47 -19.32
N ASP A 520 3.88 21.54 -19.67
CA ASP A 520 4.43 22.77 -20.27
C ASP A 520 5.34 22.53 -21.51
N GLY A 521 5.08 21.44 -22.24
CA GLY A 521 5.82 21.03 -23.43
C GLY A 521 7.06 20.18 -23.16
N TYR A 522 7.39 19.87 -21.90
CA TYR A 522 8.41 18.88 -21.55
C TYR A 522 7.88 17.45 -21.77
N PRO A 523 8.73 16.47 -22.12
CA PRO A 523 8.31 15.08 -22.29
C PRO A 523 7.66 14.54 -21.04
N VAL A 524 6.57 13.80 -21.22
CA VAL A 524 5.87 13.08 -20.15
C VAL A 524 6.15 11.59 -20.28
N LEU A 525 5.83 10.83 -19.26
CA LEU A 525 5.86 9.37 -19.32
C LEU A 525 4.72 8.87 -20.21
N SER A 526 4.93 7.76 -20.91
CA SER A 526 3.96 7.23 -21.88
C SER A 526 2.57 7.01 -21.31
N TRP A 527 2.47 6.57 -20.05
CA TRP A 527 1.21 6.32 -19.35
C TRP A 527 0.45 7.63 -18.99
N GLU A 528 1.09 8.79 -18.99
CA GLU A 528 0.45 10.09 -18.68
C GLU A 528 -0.39 10.63 -19.86
N LYS A 529 -0.39 9.94 -21.01
CA LYS A 529 -1.22 10.27 -22.18
C LYS A 529 -2.57 9.56 -22.19
N GLU A 530 -2.71 8.47 -21.43
CA GLU A 530 -3.90 7.62 -21.37
C GLU A 530 -4.88 8.16 -20.33
#